data_AF-A0A7V9SR27-F1
#
_entry.id   AF-A0A7V9SR27-F1
#
_cell.length_a   1.000
_cell.length_b   1.000
_cell.length_c   1.000
_cell.angle_alpha   90.00
_cell.angle_beta   90.00
_cell.angle_gamma   90.00
#
_symmetry.space_group_name_H-M   'P 1'
#
loop_
_entity.id
_entity.type
_entity.pdbx_description
1 polymer ?
#
loop_
_entity_poly.entity_id
_entity_poly.type
_entity_poly.pdbx_seq_one_letter_code
_entity_poly.pdbx_strand_id
1 'polypeptide(L)'
;MKIKILLFVFFCVFSPKNIFSQNHPAGFKIIANGTVLPNEIPKYINAISAANMENYRFKSTQDTLEFTNGLKFVLLSAHELFVLEKKIDPTHYSEKIKGYLMPKFQLATGGTLIALYPNNPNIKNKN
;
A
#
# COMPACT_ATOMS: atom_id res chain seq x y z
N MET A 1 41.43 13.40 45.87
CA MET A 1 40.85 12.04 45.95
C MET A 1 40.34 11.67 44.56
N LYS A 2 40.89 10.63 43.90
CA LYS A 2 40.57 10.27 42.51
C LYS A 2 39.45 9.22 42.52
N ILE A 3 38.29 9.53 41.93
CA ILE A 3 37.21 8.55 41.69
C ILE A 3 37.24 8.23 40.19
N LYS A 4 37.69 7.01 39.87
CA LYS A 4 37.52 6.39 38.55
C LYS A 4 36.17 5.68 38.57
N ILE A 5 35.16 6.23 37.91
CA ILE A 5 33.93 5.50 37.60
C ILE A 5 34.06 4.97 36.18
N LEU A 6 34.03 3.66 36.12
CA LEU A 6 34.11 2.78 34.98
C LEU A 6 32.69 2.30 34.67
N LEU A 7 32.46 1.84 33.41
CA LEU A 7 31.31 1.06 32.95
C LEU A 7 30.01 1.89 32.76
N PHE A 8 29.17 1.72 31.74
CA PHE A 8 28.87 0.56 30.87
C PHE A 8 28.35 1.11 29.52
N VAL A 9 29.00 0.81 28.40
CA VAL A 9 28.46 1.14 27.08
C VAL A 9 27.54 -0.01 26.65
N PHE A 10 26.26 0.10 26.97
CA PHE A 10 25.22 -0.79 26.44
C PHE A 10 24.78 -0.23 25.08
N PHE A 11 25.54 -0.58 24.02
CA PHE A 11 25.13 -0.30 22.65
C PHE A 11 24.04 -1.31 22.25
N CYS A 12 22.82 -1.05 22.71
CA CYS A 12 21.64 -1.64 22.11
C CYS A 12 21.51 -1.09 20.69
N VAL A 13 22.07 -1.81 19.72
CA VAL A 13 21.75 -1.61 18.31
C VAL A 13 20.34 -2.16 18.09
N PHE A 14 19.35 -1.44 18.60
CA PHE A 14 18.00 -1.56 18.06
C PHE A 14 18.12 -1.07 16.63
N SER A 15 18.24 -2.01 15.68
CA SER A 15 17.98 -1.68 14.28
C SER A 15 16.55 -1.17 14.23
N PRO A 16 16.30 0.13 13.92
CA PRO A 16 14.97 0.52 13.57
C PRO A 16 14.64 -0.28 12.32
N LYS A 17 13.65 -1.19 12.40
CA LYS A 17 12.90 -1.54 11.21
C LYS A 17 12.27 -0.24 10.77
N ASN A 18 12.93 0.45 9.84
CA ASN A 18 12.40 1.62 9.18
C ASN A 18 11.19 1.15 8.38
N ILE A 19 10.04 0.96 9.05
CA ILE A 19 8.75 1.02 8.40
C ILE A 19 8.59 2.50 8.10
N PHE A 20 9.12 2.88 6.94
CA PHE A 20 8.95 4.20 6.40
C PHE A 20 7.51 4.30 5.90
N SER A 21 6.58 4.52 6.83
CA SER A 21 5.23 4.94 6.49
C SER A 21 5.29 6.40 6.07
N GLN A 22 5.73 6.65 4.85
CA GLN A 22 5.46 7.93 4.20
C GLN A 22 3.95 8.03 4.03
N ASN A 23 3.32 8.90 4.84
CA ASN A 23 1.98 9.38 4.58
C ASN A 23 2.06 10.18 3.27
N HIS A 24 1.81 9.51 2.15
CA HIS A 24 1.71 10.20 0.88
C HIS A 24 0.43 11.05 0.88
N PRO A 25 0.39 12.24 0.25
CA PRO A 25 -0.83 13.02 0.10
C PRO A 25 -1.97 12.30 -0.65
N ALA A 26 -1.64 11.17 -1.28
CA ALA A 26 -2.55 10.27 -2.00
C ALA A 26 -3.02 9.16 -1.05
N GLY A 27 -4.28 8.73 -1.17
CA GLY A 27 -4.96 7.86 -0.21
C GLY A 27 -4.44 6.44 -0.05
N PHE A 28 -3.13 6.25 0.10
CA PHE A 28 -2.43 5.00 0.30
C PHE A 28 -1.14 5.18 1.13
N LYS A 29 -0.59 4.07 1.65
CA LYS A 29 0.67 3.97 2.40
C LYS A 29 1.52 2.83 1.84
N ILE A 30 2.85 2.97 1.88
CA ILE A 30 3.76 1.89 1.47
C ILE A 30 4.01 0.98 2.68
N ILE A 31 3.88 -0.34 2.51
CA ILE A 31 4.08 -1.29 3.62
C ILE A 31 5.13 -2.37 3.35
N ALA A 32 5.49 -2.63 2.09
CA ALA A 32 6.58 -3.56 1.75
C ALA A 32 7.16 -3.24 0.37
N ASN A 33 8.49 -3.24 0.24
CA ASN A 33 9.21 -2.84 -0.98
C ASN A 33 9.47 -4.00 -1.97
N GLY A 34 8.99 -5.21 -1.70
CA GLY A 34 9.16 -6.36 -2.61
C GLY A 34 10.60 -6.58 -3.06
N THR A 35 10.79 -6.96 -4.32
CA THR A 35 12.10 -7.02 -4.99
C THR A 35 12.46 -5.71 -5.69
N VAL A 36 11.75 -4.62 -5.40
CA VAL A 36 11.88 -3.34 -6.09
C VAL A 36 12.99 -2.51 -5.45
N LEU A 37 13.89 -1.97 -6.28
CA LEU A 37 14.93 -1.07 -5.79
C LEU A 37 14.31 0.23 -5.26
N PRO A 38 14.84 0.82 -4.16
CA PRO A 38 14.27 2.03 -3.58
C PRO A 38 14.09 3.22 -4.54
N ASN A 39 14.98 3.35 -5.53
CA ASN A 39 14.92 4.40 -6.55
C ASN A 39 13.81 4.19 -7.60
N GLU A 40 13.20 3.01 -7.66
CA GLU A 40 12.08 2.72 -8.56
C GLU A 40 10.72 2.96 -7.92
N ILE A 41 10.62 2.97 -6.59
CA ILE A 41 9.39 3.20 -5.84
C ILE A 41 8.64 4.47 -6.31
N PRO A 42 9.30 5.62 -6.59
CA PRO A 42 8.62 6.80 -7.12
C PRO A 42 7.83 6.55 -8.42
N LYS A 43 8.28 5.63 -9.28
CA LYS A 43 7.55 5.27 -10.51
C LYS A 43 6.20 4.64 -10.18
N TYR A 44 6.15 3.77 -9.17
CA TYR A 44 4.92 3.13 -8.71
C TYR A 44 3.98 4.12 -8.03
N ILE A 45 4.51 5.01 -7.19
CA ILE A 45 3.74 6.09 -6.55
C ILE A 45 3.07 6.96 -7.62
N ASN A 46 3.82 7.38 -8.64
CA ASN A 46 3.31 8.20 -9.73
C ASN A 46 2.22 7.46 -10.51
N ALA A 47 2.44 6.18 -10.81
CA ALA A 47 1.48 5.36 -11.53
C ALA A 47 0.18 5.15 -10.75
N ILE A 48 0.25 4.92 -9.43
CA ILE A 48 -0.92 4.80 -8.55
C ILE A 48 -1.66 6.13 -8.46
N SER A 49 -0.92 7.25 -8.35
CA SER A 49 -1.51 8.58 -8.24
C SER A 49 -2.19 9.04 -9.53
N ALA A 50 -1.68 8.60 -10.68
CA ALA A 50 -2.28 8.86 -11.99
C ALA A 50 -3.45 7.92 -12.31
N ALA A 51 -3.51 6.75 -11.67
CA ALA A 51 -4.59 5.80 -11.85
C ALA A 51 -5.78 6.13 -10.93
N ASN A 52 -7.00 5.93 -11.43
CA ASN A 52 -8.18 6.03 -10.60
C ASN A 52 -8.31 4.78 -9.70
N MET A 53 -7.84 4.90 -8.47
CA MET A 53 -7.86 3.82 -7.47
C MET A 53 -9.15 3.76 -6.64
N GLU A 54 -10.09 4.69 -6.86
CA GLU A 54 -11.33 4.75 -6.08
C GLU A 54 -12.21 3.51 -6.28
N ASN A 55 -12.14 2.88 -7.46
CA ASN A 55 -12.86 1.62 -7.74
C ASN A 55 -12.42 0.43 -6.87
N TYR A 56 -11.24 0.53 -6.24
CA TYR A 56 -10.70 -0.49 -5.34
C TYR A 56 -10.81 -0.08 -3.87
N ARG A 57 -11.36 1.11 -3.59
CA ARG A 57 -11.48 1.65 -2.24
C ARG A 57 -12.79 1.17 -1.61
N PHE A 58 -12.69 0.68 -0.38
CA PHE A 58 -13.87 0.33 0.42
C PHE A 58 -14.22 1.44 1.40
N LYS A 59 -15.48 1.43 1.84
CA LYS A 59 -16.04 2.43 2.74
C LYS A 59 -15.29 2.50 4.06
N SER A 60 -15.23 1.38 4.79
CA SER A 60 -14.76 1.35 6.17
C SER A 60 -13.50 0.52 6.40
N THR A 61 -12.99 -0.17 5.36
CA THR A 61 -11.86 -1.09 5.50
C THR A 61 -10.75 -0.73 4.51
N GLN A 62 -9.50 -0.79 4.96
CA GLN A 62 -8.34 -0.71 4.09
C GLN A 62 -8.22 -1.97 3.23
N ASP A 63 -7.54 -1.85 2.10
CA ASP A 63 -7.09 -3.03 1.36
C ASP A 63 -5.67 -2.88 0.85
N THR A 64 -5.04 -4.00 0.50
CA THR A 64 -3.66 -4.03 0.01
C THR A 64 -3.64 -4.17 -1.51
N LEU A 65 -3.08 -3.18 -2.18
CA LEU A 65 -2.68 -3.25 -3.58
C LEU A 65 -1.36 -4.02 -3.63
N GLU A 66 -1.40 -5.21 -4.22
CA GLU A 66 -0.21 -6.06 -4.40
C GLU A 66 0.27 -5.99 -5.85
N PHE A 67 1.55 -5.73 -6.03
CA PHE A 67 2.19 -5.74 -7.34
C PHE A 67 2.81 -7.10 -7.65
N THR A 68 2.95 -7.42 -8.93
CA THR A 68 3.54 -8.70 -9.40
C THR A 68 4.97 -8.94 -8.95
N ASN A 69 5.71 -7.87 -8.64
CA ASN A 69 7.07 -7.89 -8.10
C ASN A 69 7.12 -7.93 -6.55
N GLY A 70 5.96 -8.08 -5.88
CA GLY A 70 5.84 -8.15 -4.43
C GLY A 70 5.82 -6.81 -3.70
N LEU A 71 5.89 -5.67 -4.40
CA LEU A 71 5.67 -4.34 -3.81
C LEU A 71 4.22 -4.24 -3.33
N LYS A 72 4.00 -3.68 -2.14
CA LYS A 72 2.67 -3.58 -1.52
C LYS A 72 2.37 -2.18 -1.02
N PHE A 73 1.19 -1.70 -1.39
CA PHE A 73 0.62 -0.45 -0.88
C PHE A 73 -0.69 -0.75 -0.17
N VAL A 74 -0.92 -0.12 0.97
CA VAL A 74 -2.21 -0.12 1.64
C VAL A 74 -3.01 1.05 1.10
N LEU A 75 -4.13 0.77 0.46
CA LEU A 75 -5.14 1.76 0.10
C LEU A 75 -5.98 2.08 1.34
N LEU A 76 -6.04 3.35 1.72
CA LEU A 76 -6.85 3.81 2.86
C LEU A 76 -8.34 3.62 2.58
N SER A 77 -9.15 3.43 3.61
CA SER A 77 -10.61 3.43 3.42
C SER A 77 -11.16 4.82 3.11
N ALA A 78 -12.37 4.90 2.56
CA ALA A 78 -13.03 6.18 2.30
C ALA A 78 -13.29 6.96 3.61
N HIS A 79 -13.67 6.28 4.69
CA HIS A 79 -13.81 6.89 6.01
C HIS A 79 -12.50 7.50 6.52
N GLU A 80 -11.37 6.80 6.38
CA GLU A 80 -10.08 7.37 6.79
C GLU A 80 -9.71 8.61 5.98
N LEU A 81 -9.97 8.60 4.67
CA LEU A 81 -9.73 9.78 3.85
C LEU A 81 -10.64 10.95 4.23
N PHE A 82 -11.89 10.69 4.56
CA PHE A 82 -12.82 11.69 5.04
C PHE A 82 -12.36 12.31 6.37
N VAL A 83 -11.91 11.49 7.31
CA VAL A 83 -11.33 11.95 8.59
C VAL A 83 -10.05 12.76 8.37
N LEU A 84 -9.27 12.45 7.33
CA LEU A 84 -8.09 13.21 6.91
C LEU A 84 -8.44 14.46 6.07
N GLU A 85 -9.69 14.94 6.16
CA GLU A 85 -10.21 16.13 5.49
C GLU A 85 -10.03 16.12 3.96
N LYS A 86 -10.03 14.93 3.35
CA LYS A 86 -10.09 14.82 1.90
C LYS A 86 -11.52 15.07 1.43
N LYS A 87 -11.67 15.72 0.27
CA LYS A 87 -12.95 15.97 -0.40
C LYS A 87 -13.53 14.68 -0.98
N ILE A 88 -13.89 13.75 -0.11
CA ILE A 88 -14.47 12.44 -0.42
C ILE A 88 -15.73 12.27 0.41
N ASP A 89 -16.77 11.67 -0.18
CA ASP A 89 -17.98 11.29 0.53
C ASP A 89 -18.00 9.76 0.72
N PRO A 90 -17.80 9.24 1.95
CA PRO A 90 -17.79 7.81 2.23
C PRO A 90 -19.12 7.09 1.93
N THR A 91 -20.24 7.83 1.83
CA THR A 91 -21.57 7.21 1.63
C THR A 91 -21.73 6.55 0.28
N HIS A 92 -20.92 6.95 -0.72
CA HIS A 92 -20.93 6.39 -2.07
C HIS A 92 -20.06 5.13 -2.23
N TYR A 93 -19.36 4.71 -1.18
CA TYR A 93 -18.47 3.55 -1.22
C TYR A 93 -19.16 2.29 -0.68
N SER A 94 -18.82 1.14 -1.27
CA SER A 94 -19.31 -0.15 -0.80
C SER A 94 -18.43 -0.69 0.34
N GLU A 95 -19.03 -1.50 1.20
CA GLU A 95 -18.27 -2.32 2.14
C GLU A 95 -17.54 -3.46 1.41
N LYS A 96 -16.47 -3.98 2.01
CA LYS A 96 -15.72 -5.09 1.42
C LYS A 96 -16.56 -6.36 1.39
N ILE A 97 -16.78 -6.89 0.19
CA ILE A 97 -17.55 -8.13 -0.01
C ILE A 97 -16.66 -9.33 0.33
N LYS A 98 -17.21 -10.29 1.08
CA LYS A 98 -16.51 -11.54 1.41
C LYS A 98 -16.19 -12.31 0.11
N GLY A 99 -14.94 -12.73 -0.04
CA GLY A 99 -14.49 -13.46 -1.23
C GLY A 99 -14.16 -12.57 -2.42
N TYR A 100 -14.24 -11.24 -2.30
CA TYR A 100 -13.65 -10.34 -3.29
C TYR A 100 -12.15 -10.61 -3.39
N LEU A 101 -11.67 -10.81 -4.61
CA LEU A 101 -10.26 -11.00 -4.92
C LEU A 101 -9.75 -9.75 -5.63
N MET A 102 -8.97 -8.95 -4.90
CA MET A 102 -8.28 -7.79 -5.47
C MET A 102 -7.34 -8.25 -6.58
N PRO A 103 -7.31 -7.58 -7.75
CA PRO A 103 -6.32 -7.88 -8.78
C PRO A 103 -4.91 -7.63 -8.27
N LYS A 104 -3.93 -8.30 -8.88
CA LYS A 104 -2.54 -7.87 -8.77
C LYS A 104 -2.26 -6.76 -9.78
N PHE A 105 -1.34 -5.86 -9.45
CA PHE A 105 -0.98 -4.76 -10.33
C PHE A 105 0.38 -4.97 -10.97
N GLN A 106 0.51 -4.55 -12.21
CA GLN A 106 1.79 -4.52 -12.92
C GLN A 106 2.04 -3.12 -13.44
N LEU A 107 3.26 -2.63 -13.27
CA LEU A 107 3.71 -1.39 -13.88
C LEU A 107 4.25 -1.70 -15.29
N ALA A 108 3.59 -1.16 -16.32
CA ALA A 108 4.07 -1.25 -17.69
C ALA A 108 5.26 -0.30 -17.93
N THR A 109 6.03 -0.55 -18.99
CA THR A 109 7.22 0.24 -19.37
C THR A 109 6.91 1.74 -19.56
N GLY A 110 5.67 2.09 -19.91
CA GLY A 110 5.20 3.48 -20.06
C GLY A 110 4.70 4.17 -18.78
N GLY A 111 4.79 3.52 -17.61
CA GLY A 111 4.28 4.07 -16.35
C GLY A 111 2.79 3.85 -16.09
N THR A 112 2.10 3.14 -16.98
CA THR A 112 0.69 2.75 -16.81
C THR A 112 0.56 1.56 -15.88
N LEU A 113 -0.48 1.55 -15.04
CA LEU A 113 -0.85 0.39 -14.23
C LEU A 113 -1.80 -0.54 -14.98
N ILE A 114 -1.47 -1.82 -14.95
CA ILE A 114 -2.28 -2.90 -15.49
C ILE A 114 -2.81 -3.73 -14.31
N ALA A 115 -4.13 -3.88 -14.22
CA ALA A 115 -4.77 -4.75 -13.24
C ALA A 115 -4.90 -6.18 -13.80
N LEU A 116 -4.37 -7.15 -13.08
CA LEU A 116 -4.37 -8.57 -13.41
C LEU A 116 -5.34 -9.29 -12.47
N TYR A 117 -6.55 -9.55 -12.97
CA TYR A 117 -7.57 -10.22 -12.19
C TYR A 117 -7.24 -11.72 -12.07
N PRO A 118 -7.37 -12.31 -10.87
CA PRO A 118 -7.23 -13.74 -10.73
C PRO A 118 -8.34 -14.43 -11.55
N ASN A 119 -7.97 -15.45 -12.32
CA ASN A 119 -8.95 -16.28 -13.02
C ASN A 119 -9.95 -16.83 -11.99
N ASN A 120 -11.24 -16.54 -12.15
CA ASN A 120 -12.28 -17.14 -11.32
C ASN A 120 -12.57 -18.55 -11.86
N PRO A 121 -12.14 -19.63 -11.18
CA PRO A 121 -12.38 -20.99 -11.68
C PRO A 121 -13.86 -21.37 -11.72
N ASN A 122 -14.76 -20.60 -11.09
CA ASN A 122 -16.20 -20.87 -11.07
C ASN A 122 -16.95 -20.26 -12.27
N ILE A 123 -16.29 -19.46 -13.11
CA ILE A 123 -16.86 -19.02 -14.39
C ILE A 123 -16.43 -20.07 -15.43
N LYS A 124 -17.14 -21.22 -15.44
CA LYS A 124 -17.12 -22.07 -16.63
C LYS A 124 -17.76 -21.25 -17.74
N ASN A 125 -16.96 -20.85 -18.73
CA ASN A 125 -17.47 -20.34 -19.99
C ASN A 125 -18.54 -21.33 -20.48
N LYS A 126 -19.81 -20.93 -20.41
CA LYS A 126 -20.85 -21.53 -21.22
C LYS A 126 -20.58 -21.03 -22.64
N ASN A 127 -19.82 -21.82 -23.40
CA ASN A 127 -19.89 -21.78 -24.86
C ASN A 127 -21.24 -22.32 -25.30
#